data_AF-A0A9E4HVA3-F1
#
_entry.id   AF-A0A9E4HVA3-F1
#
_cell.length_a   1.000
_cell.length_b   1.000
_cell.length_c   1.000
_cell.angle_alpha   90.00
_cell.angle_beta   90.00
_cell.angle_gamma   90.00
#
_symmetry.space_group_name_H-M   'P 1'
#
loop_
_entity.id
_entity.type
_entity.pdbx_description
1 polymer ?
#
loop_
_entity_poly.entity_id
_entity_poly.type
_entity_poly.pdbx_seq_one_letter_code
_entity_poly.pdbx_strand_id
1 'polypeptide(L)' 'MTHRNLAALCALAAIVALAAAPAAAQTLRTAWGAPDLQGIWDFRTITPLERPEDLGDKAF' A
#
# COMPACT_ATOMS: atom_id res chain seq x y z
N MET A 1 -34.53 -7.99 22.74
CA MET A 1 -34.00 -7.01 21.74
C MET A 1 -32.73 -6.31 22.25
N THR A 2 -32.62 -5.97 23.53
CA THR A 2 -31.51 -5.20 24.12
C THR A 2 -30.15 -5.91 24.15
N HIS A 3 -30.09 -7.21 24.48
CA HIS A 3 -28.82 -7.97 24.50
C HIS A 3 -28.20 -8.16 23.11
N ARG A 4 -29.05 -8.32 22.08
CA ARG A 4 -28.60 -8.44 20.68
C ARG A 4 -27.98 -7.15 20.19
N ASN A 5 -28.54 -6.01 20.60
CA ASN A 5 -28.00 -4.70 20.29
C ASN A 5 -26.68 -4.43 21.05
N LEU A 6 -26.59 -4.87 22.31
CA LEU A 6 -25.37 -4.74 23.11
C LEU A 6 -24.21 -5.59 22.53
N ALA A 7 -24.51 -6.84 22.15
CA ALA A 7 -23.53 -7.72 21.54
C ALA A 7 -23.01 -7.17 20.20
N ALA A 8 -23.90 -6.59 19.38
CA ALA A 8 -23.53 -5.95 18.12
C ALA A 8 -22.62 -4.72 18.35
N LEU A 9 -22.89 -3.91 19.37
CA LEU A 9 -22.05 -2.75 19.73
C LEU A 9 -20.67 -3.18 20.24
N CYS A 10 -20.60 -4.21 21.07
CA CYS A 10 -19.31 -4.74 21.54
C CYS A 10 -18.48 -5.34 20.40
N ALA A 11 -19.11 -6.06 19.47
CA ALA A 11 -18.42 -6.60 18.30
C ALA A 11 -17.89 -5.49 17.38
N LEU A 12 -18.68 -4.43 17.17
CA LEU A 12 -18.25 -3.28 16.38
C LEU A 12 -17.06 -2.55 17.01
N ALA A 13 -17.11 -2.31 18.32
CA ALA A 13 -15.99 -1.70 19.05
C ALA A 13 -14.73 -2.56 19.00
N ALA A 14 -14.87 -3.88 19.10
CA ALA A 14 -13.76 -4.81 18.98
C ALA A 14 -13.12 -4.77 17.58
N ILE A 15 -13.92 -4.68 16.52
CA ILE A 15 -13.42 -4.56 15.13
C ILE A 15 -12.68 -3.23 14.92
N VAL A 16 -13.23 -2.13 15.41
CA VAL A 16 -12.59 -0.80 15.29
C VAL A 16 -11.28 -0.75 16.06
N ALA A 17 -11.23 -1.33 17.26
CA ALA A 17 -10.01 -1.43 18.05
C ALA A 17 -8.95 -2.30 17.35
N LEU A 18 -9.35 -3.37 16.67
CA LEU A 18 -8.43 -4.24 15.93
C LEU A 18 -7.88 -3.59 14.65
N ALA A 19 -8.65 -2.72 14.00
CA ALA A 19 -8.27 -2.10 12.73
C ALA A 19 -7.42 -0.82 12.87
N ALA A 20 -7.40 -0.18 14.04
CA ALA A 20 -6.70 1.10 14.24
C ALA A 20 -5.16 0.99 14.18
N ALA A 21 -4.60 -0.12 14.65
CA ALA A 21 -3.16 -0.33 14.69
C ALA A 21 -2.49 -0.47 13.29
N PRO A 22 -2.96 -1.31 12.35
CA PRO A 22 -2.40 -1.37 10.99
C PRO A 22 -2.62 -0.07 10.19
N ALA A 23 -3.71 0.65 10.47
CA ALA A 23 -4.02 1.92 9.82
C ALA A 23 -3.03 3.05 10.20
N ALA A 24 -2.50 3.04 11.42
CA ALA A 24 -1.47 3.99 11.87
C ALA A 24 -0.05 3.60 11.44
N ALA A 25 0.17 2.31 11.15
CA ALA A 25 1.49 1.76 10.83
C ALA A 25 1.94 1.98 9.38
N GLN A 26 1.14 2.65 8.54
CA GLN A 26 1.33 2.70 7.10
C GLN A 26 1.85 4.07 6.62
N THR A 27 2.99 4.56 7.15
CA THR A 27 3.76 5.62 6.47
C THR A 27 5.22 5.62 6.92
N LEU A 28 6.11 5.15 6.04
CA LEU A 28 7.54 5.39 6.18
C LEU A 28 7.84 6.70 5.44
N ARG A 29 8.58 7.60 6.09
CA ARG A 29 8.98 8.89 5.52
C ARG A 29 10.47 9.13 5.69
N THR A 30 11.07 9.80 4.72
CA THR A 30 12.45 10.28 4.71
C THR A 30 12.60 11.51 5.61
N ALA A 31 13.85 11.92 5.90
CA ALA A 31 14.16 13.07 6.75
C ALA A 31 13.64 14.41 6.19
N TRP A 32 13.41 14.47 4.88
CA TRP A 32 12.80 15.60 4.18
C TRP A 32 11.28 15.42 3.99
N GLY A 33 10.67 14.46 4.69
CA GLY A 33 9.23 14.25 4.75
C GLY A 33 8.62 13.51 3.56
N ALA A 34 9.42 13.01 2.62
CA ALA A 34 8.90 12.25 1.47
C ALA A 34 8.57 10.80 1.89
N PRO A 35 7.61 10.12 1.25
CA PRO A 35 7.40 8.69 1.47
C PRO A 35 8.67 7.90 1.16
N ASP A 36 9.03 6.98 2.05
CA ASP A 36 10.17 6.11 1.87
C ASP A 36 9.76 4.87 1.07
N LEU A 37 10.28 4.79 -0.15
CA LEU A 37 9.99 3.74 -1.13
C LEU A 37 11.13 2.72 -1.25
N GLN A 38 12.05 2.66 -0.29
CA GLN A 38 13.20 1.74 -0.30
C GLN A 38 12.84 0.27 0.01
N GLY A 39 11.58 -0.14 -0.15
CA GLY A 39 11.14 -1.52 0.01
C GLY A 39 11.73 -2.48 -1.02
N ILE A 40 11.43 -3.76 -0.88
CA ILE A 40 11.80 -4.78 -1.87
C ILE A 40 10.78 -4.72 -3.00
N TRP A 41 11.27 -4.40 -4.20
CA TRP A 41 10.47 -4.36 -5.42
C TRP A 41 10.72 -5.61 -6.26
N ASP A 42 9.64 -6.19 -6.77
CA ASP A 42 9.69 -7.27 -7.73
C ASP A 42 9.75 -6.69 -9.14
N PHE A 43 10.81 -6.99 -9.89
CA PHE A 43 11.05 -6.43 -11.23
C PHE A 43 10.42 -7.28 -12.33
N ARG A 44 9.14 -7.63 -12.16
CA ARG A 44 8.37 -8.34 -13.19
C ARG A 44 7.78 -7.35 -14.18
N THR A 45 8.61 -6.82 -15.07
CA THR A 45 8.12 -6.05 -16.20
C THR A 45 7.90 -6.94 -17.41
N ILE A 46 6.73 -6.84 -18.03
CA ILE A 46 6.45 -7.46 -19.34
C ILE A 46 7.10 -6.64 -20.46
N THR A 47 7.22 -5.33 -20.26
CA THR A 47 7.78 -4.40 -21.23
C THR A 47 9.25 -4.15 -20.92
N PRO A 48 10.18 -4.38 -21.88
CA PRO A 48 11.58 -4.02 -21.72
C PRO A 48 11.76 -2.53 -21.39
N LEU A 49 12.76 -2.22 -20.56
CA LEU A 49 13.12 -0.82 -20.24
C LEU A 49 14.14 -0.26 -21.23
N GLU A 50 14.56 -1.09 -22.17
CA GLU A 50 15.45 -0.77 -23.27
C GLU A 50 14.64 -0.38 -24.52
N ARG A 51 15.25 0.46 -25.36
CA ARG A 51 14.70 0.77 -26.68
C ARG A 51 14.71 -0.50 -27.55
N PRO A 52 13.61 -0.83 -28.24
CA PRO A 52 13.58 -1.92 -29.22
C PRO A 52 14.70 -1.79 -30.26
N GLU A 53 15.30 -2.92 -30.65
CA GLU A 53 16.47 -2.95 -31.56
C GLU A 53 16.16 -2.29 -32.92
N ASP A 54 14.95 -2.48 -33.43
CA ASP A 54 14.47 -1.89 -34.69
C ASP A 54 14.34 -0.36 -34.65
N LEU A 55 14.34 0.22 -33.46
CA LEU A 55 14.24 1.66 -33.24
C LEU A 55 15.57 2.29 -32.79
N GLY A 56 16.63 1.50 -32.59
CA GLY A 56 17.91 1.92 -31.99
C GLY A 56 18.42 3.26 -32.52
N ASP A 57 18.74 3.30 -33.82
CA ASP A 57 19.31 4.47 -34.50
C ASP A 57 18.26 5.45 -35.06
N LYS A 58 16.97 5.22 -34.79
CA LYS A 58 15.90 6.07 -35.32
C LYS A 58 15.85 7.39 -34.54
N ALA A 59 16.07 8.48 -35.26
CA ALA A 59 15.88 9.84 -34.75
C ALA A 59 14.38 10.16 -34.56
N PHE A 60 14.11 11.15 -33.70
CA PHE A 60 12.76 11.59 -33.30
C PHE A 60 12.04 12.38 -34.39
#